data_AF-A0A636KK83-F1
#
_entry.id   AF-A0A636KK83-F1
#
_cell.length_a   1.000
_cell.length_b   1.000
_cell.length_c   1.000
_cell.angle_alpha   90.00
_cell.angle_beta   90.00
_cell.angle_gamma   90.00
#
_symmetry.space_group_name_H-M   'P 1'
#
loop_
_entity.id
_entity.type
_entity.pdbx_description
1 polymer ?
#
loop_
_entity_poly.entity_id
_entity_poly.type
_entity_poly.pdbx_seq_one_letter_code
_entity_poly.pdbx_strand_id
1 'polypeptide(L)' 'MSSGNMLAIFYFLLEGIGNTLLVTFTCFLSAFFTGLTVAVLRRLSPLPLQKILDVLVFILRGIPILIAVFLVYFGLPSI' A
#
# COMPACT_ATOMS: atom_id res chain seq x y z
N MET A 1 -16.12 15.29 -32.90
CA MET A 1 -15.50 14.18 -32.15
C MET A 1 -16.29 12.92 -32.45
N SER A 2 -15.67 11.91 -33.05
CA SER A 2 -16.36 10.69 -33.46
C SER A 2 -16.87 9.92 -32.23
N SER A 3 -18.10 9.41 -32.28
CA SER A 3 -18.73 8.61 -31.22
C SER A 3 -17.88 7.41 -30.79
N GLY A 4 -17.05 6.87 -31.69
CA GLY A 4 -16.07 5.82 -31.38
C GLY A 4 -15.02 6.21 -30.32
N ASN A 5 -14.58 7.47 -30.29
CA ASN A 5 -13.60 7.92 -29.28
C ASN A 5 -14.22 8.04 -27.89
N MET A 6 -15.50 8.37 -27.80
CA MET A 6 -16.20 8.47 -26.51
C MET A 6 -16.38 7.09 -25.85
N LEU A 7 -16.70 6.07 -26.65
CA LEU A 7 -16.75 4.68 -26.17
C LEU A 7 -15.39 4.19 -25.70
N ALA A 8 -14.31 4.47 -26.43
CA ALA A 8 -12.95 4.09 -26.02
C ALA A 8 -12.54 4.74 -24.68
N ILE A 9 -12.84 6.02 -24.49
CA ILE A 9 -12.58 6.72 -23.21
C ILE A 9 -13.39 6.07 -22.08
N PHE A 10 -14.65 5.73 -22.34
CA PHE A 10 -15.50 5.09 -21.35
C PHE A 10 -14.94 3.72 -20.92
N TYR A 11 -14.49 2.90 -21.87
CA TYR A 11 -13.82 1.63 -21.58
C TYR A 11 -12.52 1.82 -20.78
N PHE A 12 -11.70 2.81 -21.15
CA PHE A 12 -10.46 3.12 -20.43
C PHE A 12 -10.72 3.54 -18.97
N LEU A 13 -11.75 4.37 -18.74
CA LEU A 13 -12.15 4.75 -17.38
C LEU A 13 -12.66 3.56 -16.57
N LEU A 14 -13.43 2.67 -17.21
CA LEU A 14 -13.95 1.47 -16.57
C LEU A 14 -12.82 0.51 -16.16
N GLU A 15 -11.80 0.37 -17.01
CA GLU A 15 -10.58 -0.38 -16.69
C GLU A 15 -9.81 0.25 -15.53
N GLY A 16 -9.69 1.58 -15.50
CA GLY A 16 -9.08 2.31 -14.39
C GLY A 16 -9.77 2.07 -13.04
N ILE A 17 -11.10 1.96 -13.03
CA ILE A 17 -11.88 1.60 -11.84
C ILE A 17 -11.51 0.18 -11.39
N GLY A 18 -11.49 -0.78 -12.33
CA GLY A 18 -11.11 -2.16 -12.04
C GLY A 18 -9.72 -2.26 -11.41
N ASN A 19 -8.74 -1.56 -11.97
CA ASN A 19 -7.37 -1.52 -11.46
C ASN A 19 -7.30 -0.90 -10.06
N THR A 20 -8.01 0.20 -9.82
CA THR A 20 -8.03 0.86 -8.50
C THR A 20 -8.62 -0.05 -7.43
N LEU A 21 -9.70 -0.76 -7.76
CA LEU A 21 -10.33 -1.71 -6.84
C LEU A 21 -9.41 -2.89 -6.54
N LEU A 22 -8.77 -3.47 -7.56
CA LEU A 22 -7.84 -4.59 -7.39
C LEU A 22 -6.64 -4.19 -6.51
N VAL A 23 -6.00 -3.06 -6.81
CA VAL A 23 -4.85 -2.57 -6.03
C VAL A 23 -5.28 -2.24 -4.60
N THR A 24 -6.40 -1.56 -4.41
CA THR A 24 -6.89 -1.22 -3.07
C THR A 24 -7.18 -2.46 -2.24
N PHE A 25 -7.86 -3.45 -2.82
CA PHE A 25 -8.22 -4.67 -2.11
C PHE A 25 -7.00 -5.50 -1.73
N THR A 26 -6.03 -5.64 -2.65
CA THR A 26 -4.77 -6.35 -2.39
C THR A 26 -3.91 -5.64 -1.35
N CYS A 27 -3.80 -4.30 -1.42
CA CYS A 27 -3.11 -3.50 -0.40
C CYS A 27 -3.81 -3.58 0.96
N PHE A 28 -5.13 -3.52 1.02
CA PHE A 28 -5.88 -3.63 2.29
C PHE A 28 -5.73 -5.00 2.92
N LEU A 29 -5.81 -6.07 2.13
CA LEU A 29 -5.68 -7.43 2.64
C LEU A 29 -4.26 -7.68 3.18
N SER A 30 -3.23 -7.26 2.44
CA SER A 30 -1.84 -7.35 2.89
C SER A 30 -1.57 -6.47 4.12
N ALA A 31 -2.07 -5.23 4.15
CA ALA A 31 -1.95 -4.34 5.30
C ALA A 31 -2.68 -4.87 6.54
N PHE A 32 -3.83 -5.53 6.36
CA PHE A 32 -4.58 -6.15 7.45
C PHE A 32 -3.78 -7.28 8.09
N PHE A 33 -3.27 -8.24 7.31
CA PHE A 33 -2.49 -9.36 7.86
C PHE A 33 -1.18 -8.91 8.49
N THR A 34 -0.45 -8.00 7.83
CA THR A 34 0.82 -7.47 8.36
C THR A 34 0.59 -6.63 9.62
N GLY A 35 -0.38 -5.71 9.60
CA GLY A 35 -0.74 -4.89 10.75
C GLY A 35 -1.25 -5.71 11.94
N LEU A 36 -2.08 -6.73 11.69
CA LEU A 36 -2.54 -7.66 12.72
C LEU A 36 -1.37 -8.43 13.34
N THR A 37 -0.45 -8.96 12.51
CA THR A 37 0.73 -9.67 12.99
C THR A 37 1.59 -8.78 13.88
N VAL A 38 1.86 -7.54 13.46
CA VAL A 38 2.60 -6.55 14.26
C VAL A 38 1.89 -6.25 15.57
N ALA A 39 0.56 -6.08 15.56
CA ALA A 39 -0.21 -5.80 16.76
C ALA A 39 -0.18 -6.96 17.77
N VAL A 40 -0.31 -8.20 17.29
CA VAL A 40 -0.22 -9.41 18.13
C VAL A 40 1.18 -9.55 18.72
N LEU A 41 2.22 -9.40 17.89
CA LEU A 41 3.61 -9.46 18.36
C LEU A 41 3.87 -8.40 19.42
N ARG A 42 3.44 -7.16 19.21
CA ARG A 42 3.62 -6.06 20.17
C ARG A 42 3.00 -6.33 21.55
N ARG A 43 1.97 -7.18 21.61
CA ARG A 43 1.28 -7.54 22.85
C ARG A 43 1.92 -8.72 23.58
N LEU A 44 2.53 -9.65 22.85
CA LEU A 44 3.17 -10.86 23.41
C LEU A 44 4.67 -10.69 23.65
N SER A 45 5.28 -9.63 23.12
CA SER A 45 6.73 -9.42 23.12
C SER A 45 7.26 -8.83 24.44
N PRO A 46 8.52 -9.14 24.82
CA PRO A 46 9.21 -8.44 25.89
C PRO A 46 9.47 -6.97 25.52
N LEU A 47 9.61 -6.11 26.54
CA LEU A 47 9.84 -4.66 26.44
C LEU A 47 10.77 -4.19 25.30
N PRO A 48 11.96 -4.78 25.06
CA PRO A 48 12.85 -4.33 23.97
C PRO A 48 12.25 -4.53 22.58
N LEU A 49 11.63 -5.69 22.33
CA LEU A 49 11.03 -5.98 21.03
C LEU A 49 9.77 -5.13 20.79
N GLN A 50 9.01 -4.85 21.84
CA GLN A 50 7.89 -3.90 21.78
C GLN A 50 8.34 -2.51 21.31
N LYS A 51 9.43 -1.98 21.89
CA LYS A 51 10.01 -0.68 21.51
C LYS A 51 10.45 -0.64 20.04
N ILE A 52 11.06 -1.71 19.53
CA ILE A 52 11.46 -1.80 18.12
C ILE A 52 10.24 -1.74 17.20
N LEU A 53 9.19 -2.51 17.52
CA LEU A 53 7.94 -2.51 16.76
C LEU A 53 7.23 -1.15 16.80
N ASP A 54 7.26 -0.46 17.95
CA ASP A 54 6.73 0.89 18.08
C ASP A 54 7.46 1.90 17.20
N VAL A 55 8.80 1.83 17.17
CA VAL A 55 9.62 2.69 16.29
C VAL A 55 9.33 2.39 14.82
N LEU A 56 9.22 1.12 14.44
CA LEU A 56 8.89 0.72 13.07
C LEU A 56 7.53 1.29 12.63
N VAL A 57 6.49 1.12 13.47
CA VAL A 57 5.14 1.66 13.17
C VAL A 57 5.16 3.18 13.14
N PHE A 58 5.90 3.82 14.05
CA PHE A 58 6.05 5.27 14.09
C PHE A 58 6.68 5.81 12.79
N ILE A 59 7.77 5.21 12.33
CA ILE A 59 8.44 5.61 11.08
C ILE A 59 7.51 5.42 9.88
N LEU A 60 6.90 4.23 9.72
CA LEU A 60 6.03 3.94 8.58
C LEU A 60 4.80 4.86 8.52
N ARG A 61 4.27 5.29 9.66
CA ARG A 61 3.14 6.24 9.72
C ARG A 61 3.56 7.70 9.61
N GLY A 62 4.83 8.02 9.91
CA GLY A 62 5.39 9.35 9.78
C GLY A 62 5.85 9.69 8.36
N ILE A 63 6.15 8.68 7.53
CA ILE A 63 6.56 8.88 6.14
C ILE A 63 5.32 9.18 5.26
N PRO A 64 5.33 10.28 4.47
CA PRO A 64 4.31 10.51 3.46
C PRO A 64 4.22 9.33 2.48
N ILE A 65 3.01 8.83 2.22
CA ILE A 65 2.78 7.63 1.40
C ILE A 65 3.44 7.74 0.01
N LEU A 66 3.43 8.94 -0.57
CA LEU A 66 4.04 9.22 -1.87
C LEU A 66 5.56 8.98 -1.85
N ILE A 67 6.24 9.37 -0.76
CA ILE A 67 7.68 9.14 -0.58
C ILE A 67 7.96 7.64 -0.46
N ALA A 68 7.13 6.91 0.28
CA ALA A 68 7.28 5.46 0.41
C ALA A 68 7.14 4.75 -0.94
N VAL A 69 6.13 5.11 -1.75
CA VAL A 69 5.94 4.57 -3.09
C VAL A 69 7.12 4.93 -4.00
N PHE A 70 7.61 6.19 -3.95
CA PHE A 70 8.78 6.58 -4.72
C PHE A 70 10.05 5.83 -4.32
N LEU A 71 10.28 5.61 -3.02
CA LEU A 71 11.42 4.85 -2.53
C LEU A 71 11.36 3.40 -3.01
N VAL A 72 10.19 2.78 -2.99
CA VAL A 72 10.02 1.41 -3.50
C VAL A 72 10.23 1.38 -5.02
N TYR A 73 9.63 2.31 -5.76
CA TYR A 73 9.68 2.32 -7.22
C TYR A 73 11.06 2.70 -7.79
N PHE A 74 11.75 3.68 -7.20
CA PHE A 74 13.04 4.19 -7.69
C PHE A 74 14.25 3.75 -6.87
N GLY A 75 14.07 3.39 -5.59
CA GLY A 75 15.17 3.06 -4.67
C GLY A 75 15.53 1.58 -4.60
N LEU A 76 14.64 0.68 -5.04
CA LEU A 76 14.97 -0.73 -5.17
C LEU A 76 15.81 -0.97 -6.45
N PRO A 77 16.88 -1.78 -6.39
CA PRO A 77 17.66 -2.09 -7.58
C PRO A 77 16.78 -2.79 -8.62
N SER A 78 16.73 -2.21 -9.83
CA SER A 78 16.15 -2.85 -11.00
C SER A 78 17.02 -4.05 -11.36
N ILE A 79 16.49 -5.26 -11.19
CA ILE A 79 17.11 -6.51 -11.62
C ILE A 79 16.92 -6.66 -13.13
#